data_AF-A0A183V8F8-F1
#
_entry.id   AF-A0A183V8F8-F1
#
_cell.length_a   1.000
_cell.length_b   1.000
_cell.length_c   1.000
_cell.angle_alpha   90.00
_cell.angle_beta   90.00
_cell.angle_gamma   90.00
#
_symmetry.space_group_name_H-M   'P 1'
#
loop_
_entity.id
_entity.type
_entity.pdbx_description
1 polymer ?
#
loop_
_entity_poly.entity_id
_entity_poly.type
_entity_poly.pdbx_seq_one_letter_code
_entity_poly.pdbx_strand_id
1 'polypeptide(L)'
;MSILFGIILAATSPAVTIPAMLDLIKNGYGSSSGVPTALLASCTIDNMTCIAGYSVSVALIFTTVKITYEMAITFTTIVLSVVGGVVGGRVLWVFPHEGSHHVHFTRGVLLISVCLALNYGTLAIECPSAGVIATVILSMVASMRWSENAFCFLHLQYKEAESLALMWNFFAMQIMFSLIGYEFDFRKIHTRTVFKAFAILGVGTVVRIIAVFLLSFGCGLRLAEQFFMSVSFLSKATLQAALAPQVVERSEGTSMHKEAVLVMATCVIGIIIMAPIGTLYTLFAAIVFDCSLLNIFFKC
;
A
#
# COMPACT_ATOMS: atom_id res chain seq x y z
N MET A 1 3.59 -18.98 -9.07
CA MET A 1 2.37 -18.16 -8.96
C MET A 1 1.79 -18.06 -7.56
N SER A 2 1.67 -19.14 -6.78
CA SER A 2 1.03 -19.09 -5.45
C SER A 2 1.66 -18.08 -4.48
N ILE A 3 3.00 -17.97 -4.44
CA ILE A 3 3.72 -16.99 -3.61
C ILE A 3 3.40 -15.56 -4.05
N LEU A 4 3.50 -15.29 -5.36
CA LEU A 4 3.14 -13.99 -5.95
C LEU A 4 1.69 -13.59 -5.60
N PHE A 5 0.76 -14.54 -5.71
CA PHE A 5 -0.63 -14.31 -5.39
C PHE A 5 -0.83 -13.97 -3.91
N GLY A 6 -0.17 -14.71 -3.01
CA GLY A 6 -0.17 -14.42 -1.58
C GLY A 6 0.34 -13.02 -1.27
N ILE A 7 1.43 -12.59 -1.91
CA ILE A 7 2.02 -11.26 -1.71
C ILE A 7 1.08 -10.14 -2.18
N ILE A 8 0.44 -10.29 -3.34
CA ILE A 8 -0.53 -9.31 -3.84
C ILE A 8 -1.76 -9.22 -2.92
N LEU A 9 -2.25 -10.37 -2.44
CA LEU A 9 -3.38 -10.41 -1.52
C LEU A 9 -3.06 -9.94 -0.10
N ALA A 10 -1.80 -10.02 0.32
CA ALA A 10 -1.35 -9.60 1.64
C ALA A 10 -1.26 -8.08 1.79
N ALA A 11 -1.08 -7.32 0.70
CA ALA A 11 -0.97 -5.87 0.78
C ALA A 11 -2.24 -5.20 1.35
N THR A 12 -2.10 -4.35 2.37
CA THR A 12 -3.22 -3.54 2.88
C THR A 12 -3.32 -2.19 2.16
N SER A 13 -4.53 -1.77 1.78
CA SER A 13 -4.71 -0.50 1.06
C SER A 13 -4.58 0.72 1.97
N PRO A 14 -3.56 1.59 1.75
CA PRO A 14 -3.39 2.80 2.55
C PRO A 14 -4.47 3.85 2.25
N ALA A 15 -5.05 3.85 1.03
CA ALA A 15 -6.03 4.85 0.62
C ALA A 15 -7.34 4.80 1.44
N VAL A 16 -7.67 3.64 2.00
CA VAL A 16 -8.87 3.47 2.84
C VAL A 16 -8.50 3.63 4.32
N THR A 17 -7.37 3.03 4.72
CA THR A 17 -6.99 2.97 6.14
C THR A 17 -6.39 4.30 6.64
N ILE A 18 -5.57 4.99 5.85
CA ILE A 18 -4.87 6.21 6.30
C ILE A 18 -5.83 7.35 6.64
N PRO A 19 -6.81 7.73 5.79
CA PRO A 19 -7.73 8.82 6.12
C PRO A 19 -8.51 8.55 7.41
N ALA A 20 -9.00 7.32 7.57
CA ALA A 20 -9.69 6.89 8.78
C ALA A 20 -8.80 6.98 10.04
N MET A 21 -7.55 6.55 9.98
CA MET A 21 -6.63 6.68 11.12
C MET A 21 -6.31 8.14 11.44
N LEU A 22 -6.13 8.99 10.42
CA LEU A 22 -5.88 10.42 10.62
C LEU A 22 -7.07 11.12 11.27
N ASP A 23 -8.30 10.76 10.88
CA ASP A 23 -9.50 11.30 11.50
C ASP A 23 -9.68 10.82 12.95
N LEU A 24 -9.35 9.55 13.26
CA LEU A 24 -9.30 9.06 14.65
C LEU A 24 -8.29 9.85 15.50
N ILE A 25 -7.10 10.12 14.96
CA ILE A 25 -6.06 10.91 15.64
C ILE A 25 -6.54 12.35 15.88
N LYS A 26 -7.15 13.00 14.87
CA LYS A 26 -7.69 14.36 15.00
C LYS A 26 -8.77 14.47 16.08
N ASN A 27 -9.60 13.45 16.20
CA ASN A 27 -10.68 13.38 17.20
C ASN A 27 -10.20 12.89 18.57
N GLY A 28 -8.91 12.57 18.74
CA GLY A 28 -8.33 12.11 19.99
C GLY A 28 -8.60 10.63 20.34
N TYR A 29 -9.25 9.88 19.46
CA TYR A 29 -9.57 8.47 19.68
C TYR A 29 -8.30 7.59 19.58
N GLY A 30 -8.07 6.74 20.58
CA GLY A 30 -6.92 5.82 20.60
C GLY A 30 -5.55 6.50 20.75
N SER A 31 -5.50 7.81 20.99
CA SER A 31 -4.27 8.59 21.15
C SER A 31 -3.46 8.16 22.39
N SER A 32 -4.14 7.76 23.47
CA SER A 32 -3.49 7.22 24.69
C SER A 32 -2.84 5.85 24.48
N SER A 33 -3.40 5.03 23.57
CA SER A 33 -2.93 3.67 23.29
C SER A 33 -1.96 3.62 22.10
N GLY A 34 -1.86 4.70 21.32
CA GLY A 34 -0.97 4.80 20.15
C GLY A 34 -1.37 3.92 18.96
N VAL A 35 -2.55 3.29 18.99
CA VAL A 35 -3.00 2.30 17.99
C VAL A 35 -3.07 2.88 16.57
N PRO A 36 -3.70 4.05 16.34
CA PRO A 36 -3.77 4.62 14.99
C PRO A 36 -2.38 4.92 14.41
N THR A 37 -1.47 5.45 15.22
CA THR A 37 -0.08 5.75 14.81
C THR A 37 0.69 4.48 14.49
N ALA A 38 0.57 3.44 15.32
CA ALA A 38 1.18 2.13 15.07
C ALA A 38 0.65 1.49 13.79
N LEU A 39 -0.65 1.63 13.51
CA LEU A 39 -1.27 1.12 12.29
C LEU A 39 -0.77 1.86 11.04
N LEU A 40 -0.67 3.20 11.09
CA LEU A 40 -0.11 4.00 9.99
C LEU A 40 1.32 3.59 9.65
N ALA A 41 2.17 3.42 10.67
CA ALA A 41 3.55 2.96 10.49
C ALA A 41 3.61 1.54 9.92
N SER A 42 2.82 0.63 10.49
CA SER A 42 2.77 -0.77 10.06
C SER A 42 2.25 -0.95 8.64
N CYS A 43 1.19 -0.24 8.24
CA CYS A 43 0.69 -0.24 6.86
C CYS A 43 1.75 0.22 5.84
N THR A 44 2.60 1.17 6.22
CA THR A 44 3.68 1.64 5.33
C THR A 44 4.72 0.55 5.11
N ILE A 45 5.14 -0.14 6.19
CA ILE A 45 6.10 -1.24 6.14
C ILE A 45 5.53 -2.45 5.39
N ASP A 46 4.26 -2.82 5.66
CA ASP A 46 3.53 -3.91 4.98
C ASP A 46 3.54 -3.69 3.46
N ASN A 47 3.18 -2.48 3.03
CA ASN A 47 3.12 -2.14 1.61
C ASN A 47 4.49 -2.11 0.94
N MET A 48 5.51 -1.56 1.61
CA MET A 48 6.88 -1.60 1.10
C MET A 48 7.38 -3.04 0.93
N THR A 49 7.10 -3.90 1.92
CA THR A 49 7.47 -5.32 1.88
C THR A 49 6.73 -6.07 0.78
N CYS A 50 5.44 -5.79 0.57
CA CYS A 50 4.65 -6.41 -0.48
C CYS A 50 5.13 -6.00 -1.89
N ILE A 51 5.48 -4.73 -2.11
CA ILE A 51 6.02 -4.25 -3.38
C ILE A 51 7.37 -4.90 -3.70
N ALA A 52 8.26 -4.99 -2.71
CA ALA A 52 9.55 -5.65 -2.87
C ALA A 52 9.37 -7.15 -3.15
N GLY A 53 8.54 -7.84 -2.37
CA GLY A 53 8.22 -9.25 -2.56
C GLY A 53 7.57 -9.55 -3.91
N TYR A 54 6.70 -8.66 -4.39
CA TYR A 54 6.09 -8.74 -5.72
C TYR A 54 7.18 -8.68 -6.79
N SER A 55 8.06 -7.68 -6.70
CA SER A 55 9.14 -7.47 -7.66
C SER A 55 10.06 -8.69 -7.79
N VAL A 56 10.46 -9.27 -6.66
CA VAL A 56 11.26 -10.51 -6.60
C VAL A 56 10.49 -11.68 -7.21
N SER A 57 9.23 -11.84 -6.83
CA SER A 57 8.42 -12.99 -7.26
C SER A 57 8.15 -12.98 -8.76
N VAL A 58 7.89 -11.80 -9.34
CA VAL A 58 7.67 -11.67 -10.79
C VAL A 58 8.97 -11.93 -11.55
N ALA A 59 10.11 -11.42 -11.09
CA ALA A 59 11.40 -11.71 -11.69
C ALA A 59 11.71 -13.22 -11.72
N LEU A 60 11.45 -13.92 -10.60
CA LEU A 60 11.69 -15.36 -10.50
C LEU A 60 10.71 -16.22 -11.31
N ILE A 61 9.45 -15.79 -11.46
CA ILE A 61 8.41 -16.57 -12.15
C ILE A 61 8.57 -16.47 -13.68
N PHE A 62 8.91 -15.29 -14.18
CA PHE A 62 8.99 -15.03 -15.62
C PHE A 62 10.43 -15.01 -16.16
N THR A 63 11.38 -15.54 -15.39
CA THR A 63 12.76 -15.64 -15.86
C THR A 63 12.92 -16.67 -16.97
N THR A 64 13.80 -16.35 -17.91
CA THR A 64 14.26 -17.23 -18.98
C THR A 64 15.65 -17.81 -18.73
N VAL A 65 16.35 -17.35 -17.68
CA VAL A 65 17.74 -17.75 -17.35
C VAL A 65 17.79 -18.58 -16.06
N LYS A 66 18.99 -19.06 -15.70
CA LYS A 66 19.18 -19.89 -14.50
C LYS A 66 18.75 -19.13 -13.24
N ILE A 67 17.99 -19.79 -12.38
CA ILE A 67 17.45 -19.23 -11.13
C ILE A 67 18.57 -18.65 -10.23
N THR A 68 19.75 -19.26 -10.18
CA THR A 68 20.88 -18.75 -9.39
C THR A 68 21.39 -17.40 -9.89
N TYR A 69 21.43 -17.21 -11.21
CA TYR A 69 21.83 -15.95 -11.83
C TYR A 69 20.74 -14.88 -11.63
N GLU A 70 19.46 -15.24 -11.75
CA GLU A 70 18.37 -14.32 -11.42
C GLU A 70 18.35 -13.88 -9.98
N MET A 71 18.59 -14.81 -9.04
CA MET A 71 18.66 -14.44 -7.63
C MET A 71 19.77 -13.43 -7.38
N ALA A 72 20.92 -13.59 -8.05
CA ALA A 72 22.03 -12.64 -7.96
C ALA A 72 21.67 -11.27 -8.57
N ILE A 73 21.03 -11.23 -9.75
CA ILE A 73 20.55 -9.98 -10.36
C ILE A 73 19.51 -9.32 -9.47
N THR A 74 18.51 -10.07 -9.00
CA THR A 74 17.43 -9.57 -8.16
C THR A 74 17.95 -8.97 -6.86
N PHE A 75 18.93 -9.62 -6.23
CA PHE A 75 19.59 -9.05 -5.05
C PHE A 75 20.33 -7.74 -5.40
N THR A 76 21.07 -7.74 -6.51
CA THR A 76 21.80 -6.55 -6.99
C THR A 76 20.86 -5.40 -7.32
N THR A 77 19.72 -5.67 -7.95
CA THR A 77 18.73 -4.64 -8.28
C THR A 77 18.08 -4.06 -7.03
N ILE A 78 17.76 -4.86 -6.01
CA ILE A 78 17.28 -4.35 -4.73
C ILE A 78 18.32 -3.44 -4.09
N VAL A 79 19.58 -3.87 -4.01
CA VAL A 79 20.66 -3.06 -3.44
C VAL A 79 20.84 -1.75 -4.20
N LEU A 80 20.88 -1.80 -5.54
CA LEU A 80 21.00 -0.62 -6.38
C LEU A 80 19.79 0.32 -6.23
N SER A 81 18.59 -0.23 -6.06
CA SER A 81 17.37 0.55 -5.84
C SER A 81 17.37 1.24 -4.49
N VAL A 82 17.86 0.58 -3.44
CA VAL A 82 18.04 1.18 -2.12
C VAL A 82 19.05 2.32 -2.20
N VAL A 83 20.20 2.09 -2.82
CA VAL A 83 21.24 3.13 -2.98
C VAL A 83 20.69 4.30 -3.80
N GLY A 84 20.07 4.04 -4.95
CA GLY A 84 19.50 5.07 -5.83
C GLY A 84 18.38 5.86 -5.14
N GLY A 85 17.51 5.18 -4.39
CA GLY A 85 16.46 5.81 -3.59
C GLY A 85 17.02 6.70 -2.48
N VAL A 86 18.01 6.22 -1.73
CA VAL A 86 18.68 7.00 -0.68
C VAL A 86 19.38 8.23 -1.26
N VAL A 87 20.16 8.06 -2.33
CA VAL A 87 20.86 9.16 -3.00
C VAL A 87 19.86 10.18 -3.55
N GLY A 88 18.82 9.74 -4.27
CA GLY A 88 17.79 10.64 -4.79
C GLY A 88 17.02 11.36 -3.69
N GLY A 89 16.72 10.68 -2.57
CA GLY A 89 16.11 11.31 -1.39
C GLY A 89 17.02 12.37 -0.75
N ARG A 90 18.32 12.11 -0.66
CA ARG A 90 19.32 13.07 -0.16
C ARG A 90 19.46 14.29 -1.08
N VAL A 91 19.36 14.10 -2.40
CA VAL A 91 19.36 15.22 -3.36
C VAL A 91 18.16 16.15 -3.09
N LEU A 92 16.99 15.58 -2.80
CA LEU A 92 15.78 16.34 -2.42
C LEU A 92 15.85 17.01 -1.04
N TRP A 93 16.89 16.74 -0.24
CA TRP A 93 17.15 17.51 0.98
C TRP A 93 17.90 18.81 0.68
N VAL A 94 18.75 18.81 -0.36
CA VAL A 94 19.55 19.97 -0.76
C VAL A 94 18.73 20.90 -1.66
N PHE A 95 17.89 20.35 -2.52
CA PHE A 95 17.02 21.09 -3.43
C PHE A 95 15.55 20.94 -3.01
N PRO A 96 14.75 22.02 -2.91
CA PRO A 96 15.03 23.44 -3.16
C PRO A 96 15.59 24.18 -1.94
N HIS A 97 16.38 25.24 -2.19
CA HIS A 97 16.95 26.11 -1.15
C HIS A 97 15.84 26.75 -0.29
N GLU A 98 16.01 26.75 1.04
CA GLU A 98 14.97 27.14 2.01
C GLU A 98 14.48 28.59 1.88
N GLY A 99 15.22 29.45 1.16
CA GLY A 99 14.87 30.86 0.92
C GLY A 99 13.93 31.13 -0.27
N SER A 100 13.41 30.11 -0.98
CA SER A 100 12.51 30.33 -2.12
C SER A 100 11.08 30.64 -1.70
N HIS A 101 10.36 31.51 -2.42
CA HIS A 101 8.98 31.88 -2.10
C HIS A 101 7.97 30.72 -2.24
N HIS A 102 8.27 29.69 -3.04
CA HIS A 102 7.37 28.56 -3.34
C HIS A 102 7.97 27.17 -3.00
N VAL A 103 8.69 27.07 -1.87
CA VAL A 103 9.40 25.83 -1.45
C VAL A 103 8.53 24.58 -1.53
N HIS A 104 7.31 24.61 -0.97
CA HIS A 104 6.43 23.43 -0.89
C HIS A 104 5.99 22.92 -2.27
N PHE A 105 5.66 23.83 -3.19
CA PHE A 105 5.27 23.46 -4.56
C PHE A 105 6.46 22.85 -5.31
N THR A 106 7.63 23.49 -5.23
CA THR A 106 8.85 22.99 -5.87
C THR A 106 9.27 21.62 -5.32
N ARG A 107 9.15 21.39 -4.02
CA ARG A 107 9.38 20.07 -3.39
C ARG A 107 8.46 18.99 -3.96
N GLY A 108 7.16 19.27 -4.06
CA GLY A 108 6.19 18.34 -4.63
C GLY A 108 6.47 18.00 -6.10
N VAL A 109 6.74 19.02 -6.92
CA VAL A 109 7.07 18.84 -8.34
C VAL A 109 8.38 18.07 -8.52
N LEU A 110 9.43 18.41 -7.75
CA LEU A 110 10.71 17.70 -7.78
C LEU A 110 10.52 16.23 -7.40
N LEU A 111 9.79 15.95 -6.32
CA LEU A 111 9.52 14.58 -5.89
C LEU A 111 8.83 13.76 -6.98
N ILE A 112 7.76 14.29 -7.59
CA ILE A 112 7.06 13.62 -8.69
C ILE A 112 8.00 13.41 -9.88
N SER A 113 8.76 14.44 -10.27
CA SER A 113 9.64 14.37 -11.44
C SER A 113 10.76 13.34 -11.28
N VAL A 114 11.41 13.26 -10.12
CA VAL A 114 12.47 12.28 -9.84
C VAL A 114 11.88 10.89 -9.73
N CYS A 115 10.70 10.73 -9.12
CA CYS A 115 10.01 9.45 -9.09
C CYS A 115 9.65 8.93 -10.49
N LEU A 116 9.15 9.79 -11.38
CA LEU A 116 8.87 9.44 -12.77
C LEU A 116 10.16 9.10 -13.53
N ALA A 117 11.22 9.90 -13.35
CA ALA A 117 12.52 9.65 -13.97
C ALA A 117 13.11 8.29 -13.54
N LEU A 118 13.01 7.91 -12.27
CA LEU A 118 13.45 6.61 -11.79
C LEU A 118 12.62 5.46 -12.37
N ASN A 119 11.29 5.60 -12.44
CA ASN A 119 10.43 4.55 -13.01
C ASN A 119 10.68 4.37 -14.52
N TYR A 120 10.66 5.44 -15.31
CA TYR A 120 10.91 5.35 -16.75
C TYR A 120 12.37 5.02 -17.08
N GLY A 121 13.33 5.53 -16.31
CA GLY A 121 14.75 5.23 -16.48
C GLY A 121 15.07 3.76 -16.23
N THR A 122 14.51 3.17 -15.18
CA THR A 122 14.69 1.73 -14.90
C THR A 122 13.91 0.84 -15.88
N LEU A 123 12.78 1.31 -16.40
CA LEU A 123 12.09 0.65 -17.52
C LEU A 123 12.96 0.60 -18.78
N ALA A 124 13.68 1.68 -19.10
CA ALA A 124 14.60 1.73 -20.24
C ALA A 124 15.83 0.81 -20.08
N ILE A 125 16.23 0.51 -18.84
CA ILE A 125 17.32 -0.43 -18.50
C ILE A 125 16.77 -1.88 -18.34
N GLU A 126 15.52 -2.12 -18.75
CA GLU A 126 14.84 -3.44 -18.64
C GLU A 126 14.73 -3.98 -17.20
N CYS A 127 14.83 -3.09 -16.20
CA CYS A 127 14.76 -3.42 -14.78
C CYS A 127 13.58 -2.71 -14.08
N PRO A 128 12.32 -2.92 -14.52
CA PRO A 128 11.17 -2.12 -14.07
C PRO A 128 10.90 -2.19 -12.56
N SER A 129 11.28 -3.30 -11.92
CA SER A 129 11.16 -3.48 -10.46
C SER A 129 12.03 -2.50 -9.66
N ALA A 130 13.19 -2.11 -10.20
CA ALA A 130 14.14 -1.25 -9.51
C ALA A 130 13.58 0.17 -9.29
N GLY A 131 12.86 0.70 -10.28
CA GLY A 131 12.26 2.03 -10.20
C GLY A 131 11.26 2.15 -9.07
N VAL A 132 10.33 1.19 -8.97
CA VAL A 132 9.29 1.20 -7.94
C VAL A 132 9.92 1.19 -6.55
N ILE A 133 10.87 0.28 -6.28
CA ILE A 133 11.54 0.19 -4.98
C ILE A 133 12.32 1.48 -4.68
N ALA A 134 13.05 2.01 -5.65
CA ALA A 134 13.82 3.25 -5.49
C ALA A 134 12.91 4.45 -5.18
N THR A 135 11.74 4.56 -5.80
CA THR A 135 10.80 5.66 -5.53
C THR A 135 10.17 5.61 -4.14
N VAL A 136 9.85 4.42 -3.62
CA VAL A 136 9.37 4.27 -2.24
C VAL A 136 10.44 4.69 -1.25
N ILE A 137 11.68 4.24 -1.43
CA ILE A 137 12.79 4.60 -0.54
C ILE A 137 13.11 6.09 -0.64
N LEU A 138 13.11 6.65 -1.86
CA LEU A 138 13.33 8.08 -2.09
C LEU A 138 12.29 8.94 -1.36
N SER A 139 11.01 8.61 -1.46
CA SER A 139 9.93 9.35 -0.80
C SER A 139 10.00 9.22 0.73
N MET A 140 10.39 8.05 1.24
CA MET A 140 10.65 7.84 2.67
C MET A 140 11.82 8.71 3.15
N VAL A 141 12.96 8.69 2.47
CA VAL A 141 14.14 9.49 2.83
C VAL A 141 13.83 10.99 2.72
N ALA A 142 13.16 11.44 1.66
CA ALA A 142 12.76 12.83 1.50
C ALA A 142 11.86 13.32 2.64
N SER A 143 10.85 12.52 3.03
CA SER A 143 9.89 12.88 4.07
C SER A 143 10.49 12.97 5.48
N MET A 144 11.53 12.20 5.79
CA MET A 144 12.24 12.29 7.09
C MET A 144 12.76 13.71 7.36
N ARG A 145 13.48 14.31 6.41
CA ARG A 145 14.05 15.65 6.57
C ARG A 145 12.98 16.75 6.56
N TRP A 146 11.98 16.60 5.70
CA TRP A 146 10.90 17.58 5.61
C TRP A 146 10.03 17.58 6.88
N SER A 147 9.92 16.43 7.56
CA SER A 147 9.24 16.29 8.86
C SER A 147 10.01 16.94 10.01
N GLU A 148 11.34 16.77 10.08
CA GLU A 148 12.19 17.41 11.10
C GLU A 148 12.09 18.94 11.07
N ASN A 149 12.08 19.53 9.88
CA ASN A 149 11.94 20.98 9.71
C ASN A 149 10.54 21.49 10.11
N ALA A 150 9.51 20.65 10.03
CA ALA A 150 8.14 21.00 10.44
C ALA A 150 7.95 20.97 11.96
N PHE A 151 8.66 20.10 12.70
CA PHE A 151 8.58 20.04 14.16
C PHE A 151 9.09 21.32 14.84
N CYS A 152 9.98 22.06 14.17
CA CYS A 152 10.54 23.31 14.69
C CYS A 152 9.61 24.54 14.52
N PHE A 153 8.59 24.45 13.66
CA PHE A 153 7.62 25.51 13.38
C PHE A 153 6.19 25.02 13.63
N LEU A 154 5.73 25.21 14.87
CA LEU A 154 4.33 25.16 15.36
C LEU A 154 3.26 24.82 14.30
N HIS A 155 2.71 23.60 14.36
CA HIS A 155 1.42 23.21 13.77
C HIS A 155 1.17 23.50 12.27
N LEU A 156 2.21 23.69 11.44
CA LEU A 156 2.00 23.75 10.00
C LEU A 156 1.79 22.35 9.43
N GLN A 157 0.53 22.07 9.10
CA GLN A 157 0.10 20.90 8.35
C GLN A 157 1.00 20.69 7.11
N TYR A 158 1.32 19.43 6.84
CA TYR A 158 2.15 18.99 5.72
C TYR A 158 1.55 19.39 4.37
N LYS A 159 1.76 20.64 3.92
CA LYS A 159 1.21 21.19 2.67
C LYS A 159 1.59 20.33 1.46
N GLU A 160 2.80 19.76 1.45
CA GLU A 160 3.25 18.86 0.40
C GLU A 160 2.41 17.56 0.39
N ALA A 161 2.22 16.93 1.56
CA ALA A 161 1.44 15.72 1.68
C ALA A 161 -0.05 15.96 1.34
N GLU A 162 -0.60 17.10 1.73
CA GLU A 162 -1.96 17.51 1.38
C GLU A 162 -2.11 17.69 -0.14
N SER A 163 -1.16 18.36 -0.79
CA SER A 163 -1.18 18.53 -2.26
C SER A 163 -1.13 17.19 -3.00
N LEU A 164 -0.30 16.25 -2.53
CA LEU A 164 -0.21 14.90 -3.09
C LEU A 164 -1.47 14.09 -2.80
N ALA A 165 -2.08 14.24 -1.62
CA ALA A 165 -3.33 13.60 -1.26
C ALA A 165 -4.50 14.11 -2.12
N LEU A 166 -4.58 15.41 -2.39
CA LEU A 166 -5.57 16.00 -3.29
C LEU A 166 -5.39 15.47 -4.72
N MET A 167 -4.15 15.47 -5.24
CA MET A 167 -3.84 14.91 -6.55
C MET A 167 -4.21 13.41 -6.63
N TRP A 168 -3.91 12.66 -5.58
CA TRP A 168 -4.27 11.25 -5.47
C TRP A 168 -5.78 11.04 -5.50
N ASN A 169 -6.52 11.74 -4.64
CA ASN A 169 -7.96 11.56 -4.46
C ASN A 169 -8.77 12.00 -5.69
N PHE A 170 -8.41 13.12 -6.32
CA PHE A 170 -9.16 13.65 -7.45
C PHE A 170 -8.81 13.00 -8.79
N PHE A 171 -7.54 12.62 -9.00
CA PHE A 171 -7.07 12.13 -10.31
C PHE A 171 -6.58 10.69 -10.26
N ALA A 172 -5.51 10.40 -9.52
CA ALA A 172 -4.82 9.12 -9.62
C ALA A 172 -5.72 7.93 -9.24
N MET A 173 -6.45 8.06 -8.13
CA MET A 173 -7.36 7.03 -7.64
C MET A 173 -8.47 6.74 -8.65
N GLN A 174 -9.09 7.77 -9.22
CA GLN A 174 -10.18 7.62 -10.18
C GLN A 174 -9.72 6.95 -11.47
N ILE A 175 -8.54 7.33 -11.98
CA ILE A 175 -7.96 6.73 -13.19
C ILE A 175 -7.61 5.26 -12.93
N MET A 176 -6.98 4.93 -11.80
CA MET A 176 -6.61 3.55 -11.46
C MET A 176 -7.83 2.62 -11.40
N PHE A 177 -8.89 3.03 -10.70
CA PHE A 177 -10.10 2.21 -10.60
C PHE A 177 -10.89 2.12 -11.91
N SER A 178 -10.87 3.18 -12.73
CA SER A 178 -11.46 3.13 -14.07
C SER A 178 -10.70 2.19 -15.00
N LEU A 179 -9.36 2.19 -14.96
CA LEU A 179 -8.52 1.34 -15.82
C LEU A 179 -8.63 -0.13 -15.45
N ILE A 180 -8.63 -0.49 -14.16
CA ILE A 180 -8.86 -1.88 -13.77
C ILE A 180 -10.27 -2.34 -14.15
N GLY A 181 -11.28 -1.47 -14.05
CA GLY A 181 -12.63 -1.76 -14.51
C GLY A 181 -12.70 -2.00 -16.03
N TYR A 182 -11.92 -1.24 -16.81
CA TYR A 182 -11.80 -1.41 -18.26
C TYR A 182 -11.10 -2.73 -18.64
N GLU A 183 -9.99 -3.06 -17.97
CA GLU A 183 -9.21 -4.28 -18.22
C GLU A 183 -9.97 -5.56 -17.83
N PHE A 184 -10.93 -5.45 -16.91
CA PHE A 184 -11.63 -6.58 -16.33
C PHE A 184 -12.76 -7.11 -17.21
N ASP A 185 -12.49 -8.17 -17.98
CA ASP A 185 -13.49 -8.84 -18.81
C ASP A 185 -14.25 -9.95 -18.07
N PHE A 186 -15.49 -9.66 -17.67
CA PHE A 186 -16.40 -10.62 -17.03
C PHE A 186 -16.65 -11.87 -17.87
N ARG A 187 -16.55 -11.80 -19.20
CA ARG A 187 -16.83 -12.94 -20.09
C ARG A 187 -15.79 -14.04 -19.97
N LYS A 188 -14.57 -13.72 -19.56
CA LYS A 188 -13.47 -14.68 -19.39
C LYS A 188 -13.58 -15.45 -18.06
N ILE A 189 -14.43 -14.99 -17.13
CA ILE A 189 -14.53 -15.55 -15.78
C ILE A 189 -15.65 -16.58 -15.70
N HIS A 190 -15.26 -17.84 -15.50
CA HIS A 190 -16.20 -18.91 -15.22
C HIS A 190 -16.66 -18.87 -13.76
N THR A 191 -17.89 -19.30 -13.50
CA THR A 191 -18.47 -19.39 -12.13
C THR A 191 -17.57 -20.13 -11.15
N ARG A 192 -16.88 -21.18 -11.61
CA ARG A 192 -15.92 -21.94 -10.79
C ARG A 192 -14.73 -21.08 -10.32
N THR A 193 -14.25 -20.16 -11.15
CA THR A 193 -13.16 -19.23 -10.82
C THR A 193 -13.62 -18.22 -9.77
N VAL A 194 -14.87 -17.74 -9.87
CA VAL A 194 -15.47 -16.86 -8.86
C VAL A 194 -15.53 -17.55 -7.50
N PHE A 195 -16.05 -18.78 -7.42
CA PHE A 195 -16.09 -19.53 -6.16
C PHE A 195 -14.69 -19.76 -5.55
N LYS A 196 -13.70 -20.08 -6.38
CA LYS A 196 -12.30 -20.19 -5.93
C LYS A 196 -11.79 -18.87 -5.37
N ALA A 197 -12.05 -17.76 -6.05
CA ALA A 197 -11.65 -16.43 -5.60
C ALA A 197 -12.26 -16.09 -4.23
N PHE A 198 -13.55 -16.34 -4.02
CA PHE A 198 -14.22 -16.16 -2.72
C PHE A 198 -13.59 -17.04 -1.63
N ALA A 199 -13.34 -18.32 -1.92
CA ALA A 199 -12.72 -19.22 -0.95
C ALA A 199 -11.32 -18.76 -0.54
N ILE A 200 -10.49 -18.37 -1.51
CA ILE A 200 -9.12 -17.87 -1.27
C ILE A 200 -9.17 -16.57 -0.47
N LEU A 201 -10.07 -15.65 -0.84
CA LEU A 201 -10.24 -14.39 -0.13
C LEU A 201 -10.69 -14.62 1.31
N GLY A 202 -11.67 -15.48 1.54
CA GLY A 202 -12.20 -15.80 2.86
C GLY A 202 -11.14 -16.44 3.76
N VAL A 203 -10.49 -17.50 3.29
CA VAL A 203 -9.42 -18.17 4.05
C VAL A 203 -8.26 -17.22 4.34
N GLY A 204 -7.80 -16.46 3.35
CA GLY A 204 -6.71 -15.49 3.53
C GLY A 204 -7.04 -14.39 4.54
N THR A 205 -8.28 -13.92 4.54
CA THR A 205 -8.78 -12.91 5.48
C THR A 205 -8.81 -13.47 6.91
N VAL A 206 -9.36 -14.68 7.10
CA VAL A 206 -9.42 -15.33 8.42
C VAL A 206 -8.03 -15.58 8.98
N VAL A 207 -7.12 -16.12 8.16
CA VAL A 207 -5.72 -16.36 8.57
C VAL A 207 -5.03 -15.05 8.95
N ARG A 208 -5.28 -13.96 8.20
CA ARG A 208 -4.71 -12.64 8.52
C ARG A 208 -5.23 -12.11 9.86
N ILE A 209 -6.53 -12.22 10.14
CA ILE A 209 -7.11 -11.80 11.43
C ILE A 209 -6.46 -12.58 12.57
N ILE A 210 -6.36 -13.91 12.45
CA ILE A 210 -5.75 -14.75 13.48
C ILE A 210 -4.27 -14.39 13.66
N ALA A 211 -3.51 -14.25 12.58
CA ALA A 211 -2.10 -13.93 12.64
C ALA A 211 -1.83 -12.57 13.29
N VAL A 212 -2.56 -11.52 12.90
CA VAL A 212 -2.41 -10.17 13.50
C VAL A 212 -2.83 -10.19 14.96
N PHE A 213 -3.91 -10.89 15.31
CA PHE A 213 -4.37 -11.00 16.68
C PHE A 213 -3.32 -11.70 17.57
N LEU A 214 -2.72 -12.78 17.09
CA LEU A 214 -1.65 -13.49 17.80
C LEU A 214 -0.37 -12.64 17.93
N LEU A 215 0.03 -11.93 16.88
CA LEU A 215 1.20 -11.04 16.90
C LEU A 215 0.99 -9.81 17.79
N SER A 216 -0.26 -9.39 17.99
CA SER A 216 -0.61 -8.27 18.88
C SER A 216 -0.63 -8.67 20.36
N PHE A 217 -0.51 -9.97 20.67
CA PHE A 217 -0.50 -10.45 22.04
C PHE A 217 0.80 -10.03 22.75
N GLY A 218 0.68 -9.34 23.88
CA GLY A 218 1.83 -8.82 24.64
C GLY A 218 2.19 -7.35 24.39
N CYS A 219 1.50 -6.66 23.48
CA CYS A 219 1.70 -5.21 23.24
C CYS A 219 0.99 -4.29 24.25
N GLY A 220 0.41 -4.82 25.33
CA GLY A 220 -0.30 -4.03 26.35
C GLY A 220 -1.64 -3.42 25.88
N LEU A 221 -2.16 -3.86 24.73
CA LEU A 221 -3.40 -3.40 24.11
C LEU A 221 -4.63 -4.06 24.73
N ARG A 222 -5.76 -3.35 24.78
CA ARG A 222 -7.05 -3.95 25.16
C ARG A 222 -7.51 -4.93 24.06
N LEU A 223 -8.25 -5.98 24.43
CA LEU A 223 -8.79 -6.95 23.46
C LEU A 223 -9.60 -6.30 22.33
N ALA A 224 -10.36 -5.25 22.65
CA ALA A 224 -11.10 -4.48 21.65
C ALA A 224 -10.18 -3.76 20.64
N GLU A 225 -9.05 -3.24 21.11
CA GLU A 225 -8.04 -2.56 20.28
C GLU A 225 -7.26 -3.56 19.42
N GLN A 226 -6.95 -4.74 19.95
CA GLN A 226 -6.30 -5.83 19.21
C GLN A 226 -7.19 -6.35 18.08
N PHE A 227 -8.49 -6.51 18.35
CA PHE A 227 -9.46 -6.88 17.32
C PHE A 227 -9.57 -5.79 16.25
N PHE A 228 -9.67 -4.52 16.66
CA PHE A 228 -9.69 -3.40 15.73
C PHE A 228 -8.43 -3.34 14.84
N MET A 229 -7.25 -3.52 15.43
CA MET A 229 -5.99 -3.57 14.69
C MET A 229 -6.03 -4.69 13.64
N SER A 230 -6.48 -5.89 14.02
CA SER A 230 -6.58 -7.05 13.12
C SER A 230 -7.53 -6.83 11.95
N VAL A 231 -8.67 -6.19 12.19
CA VAL A 231 -9.69 -5.90 11.17
C VAL A 231 -9.26 -4.75 10.24
N SER A 232 -8.47 -3.80 10.74
CA SER A 232 -8.00 -2.66 9.94
C SER A 232 -7.07 -3.07 8.79
N PHE A 233 -6.38 -4.21 8.93
CA PHE A 233 -5.55 -4.78 7.88
C PHE A 233 -6.32 -5.54 6.78
N LEU A 234 -7.65 -5.61 6.85
CA LEU A 234 -8.47 -6.31 5.85
C LEU A 234 -8.72 -5.51 4.57
N SER A 235 -8.52 -4.19 4.62
CA SER A 235 -8.79 -3.31 3.48
C SER A 235 -7.92 -3.66 2.27
N LYS A 236 -8.56 -3.91 1.12
CA LYS A 236 -7.93 -4.19 -0.18
C LYS A 236 -8.40 -3.17 -1.21
N ALA A 237 -7.48 -2.59 -1.96
CA ALA A 237 -7.78 -1.57 -2.96
C ALA A 237 -6.60 -1.37 -3.91
N THR A 238 -5.70 -0.43 -3.61
CA THR A 238 -4.87 0.23 -4.62
C THR A 238 -3.71 -0.63 -5.11
N LEU A 239 -3.05 -1.37 -4.20
CA LEU A 239 -1.95 -2.27 -4.57
C LEU A 239 -2.43 -3.45 -5.40
N GLN A 240 -3.58 -4.01 -5.06
CA GLN A 240 -4.21 -5.05 -5.86
C GLN A 240 -4.60 -4.53 -7.24
N ALA A 241 -5.13 -3.29 -7.30
CA ALA A 241 -5.54 -2.68 -8.56
C ALA A 241 -4.35 -2.39 -9.48
N ALA A 242 -3.20 -2.01 -8.92
CA ALA A 242 -2.01 -1.67 -9.70
C ALA A 242 -1.19 -2.90 -10.10
N LEU A 243 -1.04 -3.90 -9.22
CA LEU A 243 -0.14 -5.03 -9.44
C LEU A 243 -0.78 -6.20 -10.18
N ALA A 244 -2.09 -6.43 -10.01
CA ALA A 244 -2.75 -7.58 -10.61
C ALA A 244 -2.79 -7.56 -12.16
N PRO A 245 -3.12 -6.43 -12.82
CA PRO A 245 -3.10 -6.35 -14.29
C PRO A 245 -1.72 -6.62 -14.88
N GLN A 246 -0.65 -6.12 -14.24
CA GLN A 246 0.73 -6.35 -14.69
C GLN A 246 1.11 -7.83 -14.70
N VAL A 247 0.56 -8.64 -13.79
CA VAL A 247 0.80 -10.10 -13.80
C VAL A 247 0.10 -10.76 -14.98
N VAL A 248 -1.09 -10.29 -15.34
CA VAL A 248 -1.84 -10.80 -16.50
C VAL A 248 -1.07 -10.49 -17.77
N GLU A 249 -0.65 -9.25 -17.97
CA GLU A 249 0.15 -8.79 -19.12
C GLU A 249 1.44 -9.61 -19.27
N ARG A 250 2.22 -9.76 -18.20
CA ARG A 250 3.46 -10.57 -18.24
C ARG A 250 3.23 -12.06 -18.44
N SER A 251 2.03 -12.55 -18.15
CA SER A 251 1.65 -13.94 -18.34
C SER A 251 1.09 -14.26 -19.72
N GLU A 252 0.89 -13.26 -20.57
CA GLU A 252 0.38 -13.47 -21.93
C GLU A 252 1.28 -14.44 -22.72
N GLY A 253 0.65 -15.38 -23.43
CA GLY A 253 1.37 -16.43 -24.17
C GLY A 253 1.95 -17.57 -23.31
N THR A 254 1.89 -17.49 -21.98
CA THR A 254 2.36 -18.56 -21.09
C THR A 254 1.22 -19.48 -20.64
N SER A 255 1.56 -20.71 -20.22
CA SER A 255 0.59 -21.64 -19.60
C SER A 255 0.00 -21.10 -18.29
N MET A 256 0.65 -20.10 -17.68
CA MET A 256 0.26 -19.50 -16.40
C MET A 256 -0.82 -18.42 -16.54
N HIS A 257 -1.22 -18.05 -17.76
CA HIS A 257 -2.21 -17.01 -18.00
C HIS A 257 -3.54 -17.26 -17.27
N LYS A 258 -3.99 -18.53 -17.23
CA LYS A 258 -5.21 -18.91 -16.50
C LYS A 258 -5.11 -18.63 -14.99
N GLU A 259 -3.93 -18.80 -14.42
CA GLU A 259 -3.68 -18.51 -13.00
C GLU A 259 -3.61 -17.00 -12.76
N ALA A 260 -2.98 -16.24 -13.66
CA ALA A 260 -2.94 -14.78 -13.57
C ALA A 260 -4.35 -14.16 -13.63
N VAL A 261 -5.23 -14.69 -14.49
CA VAL A 261 -6.65 -14.26 -14.54
C VAL A 261 -7.37 -14.57 -13.23
N LEU A 262 -7.07 -15.71 -12.58
CA LEU A 262 -7.61 -16.00 -11.24
C LEU A 262 -7.09 -15.01 -10.18
N VAL A 263 -5.82 -14.62 -10.24
CA VAL A 263 -5.23 -13.59 -9.36
C VAL A 263 -5.97 -12.26 -9.53
N MET A 264 -6.13 -11.80 -10.78
CA MET A 264 -6.84 -10.57 -11.10
C MET A 264 -8.30 -10.62 -10.65
N ALA A 265 -9.02 -11.71 -10.94
CA ALA A 265 -10.40 -11.90 -10.49
C ALA A 265 -10.53 -11.85 -8.96
N THR A 266 -9.62 -12.49 -8.24
CA THR A 266 -9.66 -12.48 -6.76
C THR A 266 -9.33 -11.10 -6.20
N CYS A 267 -8.41 -10.37 -6.84
CA CYS A 267 -8.11 -8.99 -6.49
C CYS A 267 -9.34 -8.10 -6.69
N VAL A 268 -9.97 -8.13 -7.86
CA VAL A 268 -11.16 -7.30 -8.17
C VAL A 268 -12.33 -7.62 -7.24
N ILE A 269 -12.65 -8.91 -7.04
CA ILE A 269 -13.69 -9.34 -6.08
C ILE A 269 -13.33 -8.87 -4.67
N GLY A 270 -12.06 -8.97 -4.29
CA GLY A 270 -11.57 -8.51 -3.00
C GLY A 270 -11.71 -7.00 -2.81
N ILE A 271 -11.45 -6.20 -3.83
CA ILE A 271 -11.64 -4.74 -3.79
C ILE A 271 -13.12 -4.41 -3.59
N ILE A 272 -14.01 -5.01 -4.38
CA ILE A 272 -15.46 -4.76 -4.33
C ILE A 272 -16.04 -5.08 -2.94
N ILE A 273 -15.57 -6.15 -2.31
CA ILE A 273 -16.08 -6.61 -1.01
C ILE A 273 -15.39 -5.91 0.16
N MET A 274 -14.05 -5.86 0.16
CA MET A 274 -13.29 -5.42 1.33
C MET A 274 -13.17 -3.90 1.44
N ALA A 275 -13.32 -3.14 0.36
CA ALA A 275 -13.32 -1.68 0.45
C ALA A 275 -14.51 -1.14 1.28
N PRO A 276 -15.79 -1.47 0.99
CA PRO A 276 -16.91 -0.99 1.81
C PRO A 276 -16.89 -1.57 3.22
N ILE A 277 -16.50 -2.84 3.37
CA ILE A 277 -16.35 -3.48 4.68
C ILE A 277 -15.29 -2.77 5.53
N GLY A 278 -14.14 -2.43 4.94
CA GLY A 278 -13.07 -1.69 5.59
C GLY A 278 -13.55 -0.34 6.12
N THR A 279 -14.27 0.43 5.30
CA THR A 279 -14.84 1.72 5.71
C THR A 279 -15.85 1.57 6.85
N LEU A 280 -16.74 0.57 6.79
CA LEU A 280 -17.70 0.29 7.85
C LEU A 280 -17.02 -0.03 9.18
N TYR A 281 -15.94 -0.81 9.15
CA TYR A 281 -15.20 -1.14 10.37
C TYR A 281 -14.44 0.05 10.94
N THR A 282 -13.87 0.91 10.09
CA THR A 282 -13.24 2.14 10.57
C THR A 282 -14.25 3.09 11.22
N LEU A 283 -15.49 3.13 10.73
CA LEU A 283 -16.57 3.87 11.37
C LEU A 283 -16.97 3.24 12.72
N PHE A 284 -17.10 1.91 12.76
CA PHE A 284 -17.41 1.19 13.99
C PHE A 284 -16.31 1.34 15.05
N ALA A 285 -15.06 1.51 14.64
CA ALA A 285 -13.95 1.76 15.54
C ALA A 285 -14.10 3.05 16.34
N ALA A 286 -14.59 4.12 15.71
CA ALA A 286 -14.89 5.35 16.42
C ALA A 286 -15.87 5.10 17.58
N ILE A 287 -16.84 4.19 17.40
CA ILE A 287 -17.79 3.78 18.45
C ILE A 287 -17.10 2.94 19.53
N VAL A 288 -16.18 2.04 19.14
CA VAL A 288 -15.44 1.17 20.08
C VAL A 288 -14.47 1.98 20.97
N PHE A 289 -13.86 3.04 20.43
CA PHE A 289 -12.96 3.92 21.19
C PHE A 289 -13.71 5.01 21.99
N ASP A 290 -14.97 5.28 21.67
CA ASP A 290 -15.79 6.25 22.41
C ASP A 290 -16.57 5.57 23.56
N CYS A 291 -16.00 5.63 24.76
CA CYS A 291 -16.67 5.16 25.97
C CYS A 291 -17.92 5.99 26.35
N SER A 292 -18.17 7.13 25.68
CA SER A 292 -19.28 8.04 25.99
C SER A 292 -20.55 7.74 25.20
N LEU A 293 -20.43 7.21 23.97
CA LEU A 293 -21.56 6.87 23.10
C LEU A 293 -22.25 5.56 23.49
N LEU A 294 -21.52 4.61 24.07
CA LEU A 294 -22.10 3.35 24.57
C LEU A 294 -23.12 3.60 25.71
N ASN A 295 -22.93 4.66 26.50
CA ASN A 295 -23.86 5.07 27.56
C ASN A 295 -25.16 5.71 27.03
N ILE A 296 -25.21 6.09 25.75
CA ILE A 296 -26.42 6.63 25.10
C ILE A 296 -27.26 5.51 24.49
N PHE A 297 -26.62 4.42 24.02
CA PHE A 297 -27.35 3.25 23.50
C PHE A 297 -27.76 2.23 24.57
N PHE A 298 -27.09 2.19 25.73
CA PHE A 298 -27.44 1.30 26.86
C PHE A 298 -28.18 2.00 28.02
N LYS A 299 -28.60 3.25 27.86
CA LYS A 299 -29.64 3.87 28.70
C LYS A 299 -30.98 3.86 27.97
N CYS A 300 -31.56 2.67 27.88
CA CYS A 300 -33.00 2.49 27.90
C CYS A 300 -33.32 1.55 29.07
#